data_AF-A0A5F2G8V6-F1
#
_entry.id   AF-A0A5F2G8V6-F1
#
_cell.length_a   1.000
_cell.length_b   1.000
_cell.length_c   1.000
_cell.angle_alpha   90.00
_cell.angle_beta   90.00
_cell.angle_gamma   90.00
#
_symmetry.space_group_name_H-M   'P 1'
#
loop_
_entity.id
_entity.type
_entity.pdbx_description
1 polymer ?
#
loop_
_entity_poly.entity_id
_entity_poly.type
_entity_poly.pdbx_seq_one_letter_code
_entity_poly.pdbx_strand_id
1 'polypeptide(L)'
;RLVEQAKIATVAIGYANGYSRAGSSRATVFVQGFAAQVVGRVSMDLLTVDVSAVPDWALVPGSPVEILGPNVRDHDLAKACGTIEHEVLISLGHGCARRYVNE
;
A
#
# COMPACT_ATOMS: atom_id res chain seq x y z
N ARG A 1 6.34 3.72 -14.19
CA ARG A 1 7.56 3.33 -14.96
C ARG A 1 8.74 3.71 -14.09
N LEU A 2 9.60 2.75 -13.73
CA LEU A 2 10.76 3.04 -12.88
C LEU A 2 11.77 3.91 -13.66
N VAL A 3 12.42 4.82 -12.94
CA VAL A 3 13.58 5.58 -13.45
C VAL A 3 14.85 4.72 -13.39
N GLU A 4 15.90 5.14 -14.08
CA GLU A 4 17.17 4.41 -14.20
C GLU A 4 17.85 4.14 -12.84
N GLN A 5 17.63 5.03 -11.86
CA GLN A 5 17.98 4.80 -10.45
C GLN A 5 16.73 4.98 -9.58
N ALA A 6 16.05 3.88 -9.28
CA ALA A 6 14.87 3.88 -8.42
C ALA A 6 15.21 3.49 -6.98
N LYS A 7 14.63 4.20 -6.00
CA LYS A 7 14.62 3.78 -4.59
C LYS A 7 13.39 2.92 -4.35
N ILE A 8 13.60 1.69 -3.87
CA ILE A 8 12.54 0.72 -3.67
C ILE A 8 12.44 0.39 -2.18
N ALA A 9 11.24 0.47 -1.63
CA ALA A 9 10.93 0.02 -0.28
C ALA A 9 10.04 -1.23 -0.31
N THR A 10 10.21 -2.08 0.70
CA THR A 10 9.31 -3.19 0.97
C THR A 10 8.35 -2.83 2.10
N VAL A 11 7.09 -3.21 1.96
CA VAL A 11 6.05 -2.99 2.98
C VAL A 11 5.53 -4.35 3.43
N ALA A 12 5.45 -4.55 4.75
CA ALA A 12 5.04 -5.81 5.38
C ALA A 12 3.51 -6.00 5.35
N ILE A 13 2.96 -6.07 4.14
CA ILE A 13 1.58 -6.44 3.88
C ILE A 13 1.51 -7.12 2.51
N GLY A 14 0.62 -8.09 2.35
CA GLY A 14 0.40 -8.72 1.04
C GLY A 14 -1.00 -9.31 0.92
N TYR A 15 -1.18 -10.19 -0.07
CA TYR A 15 -2.50 -10.77 -0.33
C TYR A 15 -3.00 -11.67 0.79
N ALA A 16 -2.12 -12.23 1.64
CA ALA A 16 -2.54 -12.97 2.83
C ALA A 16 -3.25 -12.06 3.85
N ASN A 17 -2.96 -10.76 3.85
CA ASN A 17 -3.62 -9.77 4.69
C ASN A 17 -4.86 -9.15 4.02
N GLY A 18 -5.26 -9.65 2.85
CA GLY A 18 -6.39 -9.15 2.08
C GLY A 18 -6.07 -8.00 1.12
N TYR A 19 -4.79 -7.63 0.95
CA TYR A 19 -4.41 -6.66 -0.07
C TYR A 19 -4.51 -7.29 -1.46
N SER A 20 -5.42 -6.81 -2.31
CA SER A 20 -5.72 -7.48 -3.57
C SER A 20 -4.49 -7.61 -4.46
N ARG A 21 -4.22 -8.85 -4.90
CA ARG A 21 -3.13 -9.16 -5.84
C ARG A 21 -3.30 -8.43 -7.17
N ALA A 22 -4.54 -8.08 -7.53
CA ALA A 22 -4.84 -7.28 -8.71
C ALA A 22 -4.30 -5.84 -8.60
N GLY A 23 -3.98 -5.33 -7.40
CA GLY A 23 -3.32 -4.03 -7.25
C GLY A 23 -1.86 -3.97 -7.75
N SER A 24 -1.30 -5.12 -8.17
CA SER A 24 0.07 -5.23 -8.71
C SER A 24 0.35 -4.19 -9.79
N SER A 25 1.36 -3.35 -9.58
CA SER A 25 1.78 -2.28 -10.51
C SER A 25 0.71 -1.22 -10.84
N ARG A 26 -0.41 -1.18 -10.10
CA ARG A 26 -1.55 -0.30 -10.36
C ARG A 26 -1.94 0.55 -9.16
N ALA A 27 -1.81 0.02 -7.96
CA ALA A 27 -2.18 0.70 -6.73
C ALA A 27 -1.12 1.69 -6.26
N THR A 28 -1.54 2.62 -5.40
CA THR A 28 -0.69 3.64 -4.77
C THR A 28 -0.87 3.53 -3.26
N VAL A 29 0.22 3.67 -2.52
CA VAL A 29 0.23 3.78 -1.06
C VAL A 29 0.83 5.13 -0.67
N PHE A 30 0.76 5.48 0.61
CA PHE A 30 1.38 6.72 1.11
C PHE A 30 2.40 6.44 2.22
N VAL A 31 3.59 7.02 2.11
CA VAL A 31 4.67 6.96 3.11
C VAL A 31 4.81 8.35 3.71
N GLN A 32 4.48 8.53 4.99
CA GLN A 32 4.53 9.84 5.67
C GLN A 32 3.81 10.96 4.88
N GLY A 33 2.68 10.65 4.25
CA GLY A 33 1.91 11.62 3.45
C GLY A 33 2.41 11.83 2.00
N PHE A 34 3.45 11.11 1.56
CA PHE A 34 3.92 11.13 0.17
C PHE A 34 3.45 9.90 -0.59
N ALA A 35 2.87 10.11 -1.77
CA ALA A 35 2.42 9.02 -2.64
C ALA A 35 3.61 8.18 -3.15
N ALA A 36 3.47 6.86 -3.10
CA ALA A 36 4.42 5.89 -3.60
C ALA A 36 3.69 4.80 -4.40
N GLN A 37 4.13 4.54 -5.62
CA GLN A 37 3.47 3.59 -6.50
C GLN A 37 3.84 2.16 -6.11
N VAL A 38 2.88 1.24 -6.05
CA VAL A 38 3.17 -0.20 -5.98
C VAL A 38 3.81 -0.61 -7.30
N VAL A 39 4.95 -1.29 -7.25
CA VAL A 39 5.68 -1.76 -8.42
C VAL A 39 5.91 -3.27 -8.35
N GLY A 40 5.88 -3.92 -9.51
CA GLY A 40 5.95 -5.37 -9.57
C GLY A 40 4.66 -6.04 -9.07
N ARG A 41 4.79 -7.28 -8.61
CA ARG A 41 3.68 -8.11 -8.16
C ARG A 41 3.52 -8.01 -6.64
N VAL A 42 2.27 -7.93 -6.20
CA VAL A 42 1.90 -8.16 -4.80
C VAL A 42 2.26 -9.61 -4.43
N SER A 43 3.07 -9.77 -3.39
CA SER A 43 3.43 -11.08 -2.83
C SER A 43 2.47 -11.47 -1.70
N MET A 44 2.67 -12.65 -1.13
CA MET A 44 1.84 -13.15 -0.02
C MET A 44 1.87 -12.19 1.18
N ASP A 45 3.07 -11.73 1.52
CA ASP A 45 3.31 -10.95 2.75
C ASP A 45 3.94 -9.58 2.48
N LEU A 46 4.31 -9.28 1.22
CA LEU A 46 5.09 -8.09 0.87
C LEU A 46 4.52 -7.33 -0.33
N LEU A 47 4.54 -6.01 -0.22
CA LEU A 47 4.48 -5.07 -1.34
C LEU A 47 5.86 -4.51 -1.63
N THR A 48 6.09 -4.20 -2.88
CA THR A 48 7.25 -3.43 -3.33
C THR A 48 6.76 -2.09 -3.85
N VAL A 49 7.33 -0.99 -3.36
CA VAL A 49 6.86 0.36 -3.69
C VAL A 49 8.02 1.24 -4.13
N ASP A 50 7.79 2.04 -5.18
CA ASP A 50 8.73 3.04 -5.66
C ASP A 50 8.63 4.30 -4.79
N VAL A 51 9.70 4.55 -4.04
CA VAL A 51 9.84 5.68 -3.11
C VAL A 51 10.86 6.71 -3.62
N SER A 52 11.17 6.70 -4.91
CA SER A 52 12.13 7.63 -5.51
C SER A 52 11.75 9.09 -5.31
N ALA A 53 10.44 9.40 -5.30
CA ALA A 53 9.90 10.74 -5.09
C ALA A 53 9.67 11.10 -3.61
N VAL A 54 9.88 10.15 -2.68
CA VAL A 54 9.70 10.39 -1.24
C VAL A 54 10.99 10.98 -0.66
N PRO A 55 10.91 12.06 0.15
CA PRO A 55 12.09 12.63 0.80
C PRO A 55 12.81 11.63 1.69
N ASP A 56 14.15 11.65 1.70
CA ASP A 56 14.95 10.65 2.44
C ASP A 56 14.67 10.65 3.95
N TRP A 57 14.35 11.81 4.54
CA TRP A 57 14.00 11.91 5.96
C TRP A 57 12.70 11.17 6.31
N ALA A 58 11.83 10.92 5.33
CA ALA A 58 10.60 10.14 5.51
C ALA A 58 10.82 8.63 5.28
N LEU A 59 12.01 8.22 4.84
CA LEU A 59 12.35 6.84 4.48
C LEU A 59 13.15 6.14 5.57
N VAL A 60 12.53 5.97 6.75
CA VAL A 60 13.12 5.21 7.86
C VAL A 60 12.47 3.83 7.95
N PRO A 61 13.23 2.72 8.08
CA PRO A 61 12.65 1.40 8.33
C PRO A 61 11.68 1.42 9.52
N GLY A 62 10.49 0.83 9.32
CA GLY A 62 9.41 0.86 10.30
C GLY A 62 8.51 2.11 10.24
N SER A 63 8.78 3.06 9.33
CA SER A 63 7.86 4.16 9.07
C SER A 63 6.48 3.63 8.66
N PRO A 64 5.39 4.20 9.21
CA PRO A 64 4.04 3.82 8.80
C PRO A 64 3.82 4.04 7.30
N VAL A 65 3.16 3.07 6.68
CA VAL A 65 2.66 3.17 5.31
C VAL A 65 1.15 3.09 5.36
N GLU A 66 0.50 4.10 4.80
CA GLU A 66 -0.95 4.14 4.67
C GLU A 66 -1.37 3.29 3.46
N ILE A 67 -2.07 2.19 3.77
CA ILE A 67 -2.62 1.25 2.79
C ILE A 67 -4.06 1.63 2.42
N LEU A 68 -4.81 2.16 3.39
CA LEU A 68 -6.17 2.63 3.26
C LEU A 68 -6.39 3.71 4.32
N GLY A 69 -6.93 4.87 3.92
CA GLY A 69 -7.09 6.01 4.81
C GLY A 69 -7.47 7.30 4.08
N PRO A 70 -7.22 8.47 4.69
CA PRO A 70 -7.52 9.77 4.06
C PRO A 70 -6.79 10.02 2.74
N ASN A 71 -5.57 9.52 2.58
CA ASN A 71 -4.74 9.69 1.38
C ASN A 71 -4.90 8.53 0.39
N VAL A 72 -5.25 7.34 0.88
CA VAL A 72 -5.59 6.18 0.04
C VAL A 72 -7.06 5.85 0.22
N ARG A 73 -7.91 6.45 -0.61
CA ARG A 73 -9.35 6.19 -0.59
C ARG A 73 -9.64 4.78 -1.10
N ASP A 74 -10.67 4.17 -0.53
CA ASP A 74 -11.22 2.87 -0.95
C ASP A 74 -11.59 2.86 -2.44
N HIS A 75 -12.20 3.94 -2.94
CA HIS A 75 -12.52 4.12 -4.36
C HIS A 75 -11.30 3.97 -5.29
N ASP A 76 -10.20 4.65 -4.97
CA ASP A 76 -8.99 4.63 -5.80
C ASP A 76 -8.31 3.26 -5.77
N LEU A 77 -8.28 2.63 -4.59
CA LEU A 77 -7.73 1.29 -4.44
C LEU A 77 -8.59 0.24 -5.16
N ALA A 78 -9.91 0.35 -5.07
CA ALA A 78 -10.86 -0.52 -5.76
C ALA A 78 -10.70 -0.41 -7.28
N LYS A 79 -10.66 0.82 -7.81
CA LYS A 79 -10.41 1.09 -9.22
C LYS A 79 -9.07 0.51 -9.70
N ALA A 80 -7.99 0.68 -8.93
CA ALA A 80 -6.68 0.12 -9.25
C ALA A 80 -6.68 -1.42 -9.24
N CYS A 81 -7.51 -2.03 -8.40
CA CYS A 81 -7.68 -3.47 -8.32
C CYS A 81 -8.70 -4.05 -9.33
N GLY A 82 -9.51 -3.20 -9.96
CA GLY A 82 -10.58 -3.63 -10.87
C GLY A 82 -11.78 -4.21 -10.13
N THR A 83 -12.11 -3.67 -8.97
CA THR A 83 -13.23 -4.10 -8.12
C THR A 83 -14.00 -2.88 -7.55
N ILE A 84 -14.91 -3.13 -6.62
CA ILE A 84 -15.70 -2.15 -5.86
C ILE A 84 -15.12 -1.91 -4.46
N GLU A 85 -15.46 -0.78 -3.88
CA GLU A 85 -15.00 -0.30 -2.57
C GLU A 85 -15.31 -1.31 -1.46
N HIS A 86 -16.50 -1.90 -1.50
CA HIS A 86 -16.94 -2.87 -0.50
C HIS A 86 -15.99 -4.08 -0.42
N GLU A 87 -15.47 -4.58 -1.55
CA GLU A 87 -14.52 -5.70 -1.55
C GLU A 87 -13.19 -5.31 -0.88
N VAL A 88 -12.72 -4.07 -1.09
CA VAL A 88 -11.51 -3.55 -0.43
C VAL A 88 -11.71 -3.51 1.08
N LEU A 89 -12.83 -2.96 1.54
CA LEU A 89 -13.11 -2.77 2.97
C LEU A 89 -13.23 -4.09 3.74
N ILE A 90 -13.91 -5.10 3.17
CA ILE A 90 -14.14 -6.37 3.87
C ILE A 90 -12.95 -7.34 3.78
N SER A 91 -12.10 -7.20 2.77
CA SER A 91 -10.98 -8.13 2.56
C SER A 91 -9.76 -7.74 3.41
N LEU A 92 -9.48 -6.45 3.53
CA LEU A 92 -8.27 -5.94 4.19
C LEU A 92 -8.26 -6.21 5.71
N GLY A 93 -7.07 -6.48 6.24
CA GLY A 93 -6.82 -6.59 7.67
C GLY A 93 -6.83 -8.02 8.21
N HIS A 94 -6.84 -9.04 7.35
CA HIS A 94 -6.70 -10.43 7.78
C HIS A 94 -5.35 -10.65 8.46
N GLY A 95 -5.36 -11.21 9.67
CA GLY A 95 -4.15 -11.43 10.48
C GLY A 95 -3.48 -10.15 11.01
N CYS A 96 -4.03 -8.96 10.75
CA CYS A 96 -3.49 -7.70 11.27
C CYS A 96 -3.97 -7.45 12.70
N ALA A 97 -3.10 -6.84 13.51
CA ALA A 97 -3.47 -6.37 14.84
C ALA A 97 -4.55 -5.28 14.73
N ARG A 98 -5.61 -5.40 15.53
CA ARG A 98 -6.71 -4.43 15.57
C ARG A 98 -6.54 -3.56 16.81
N ARG A 99 -6.63 -2.25 16.62
CA ARG A 99 -6.62 -1.25 17.69
C ARG A 99 -7.84 -0.36 17.51
N TYR A 100 -8.68 -0.31 18.53
CA TYR A 100 -9.85 0.56 18.57
C TYR A 100 -9.42 1.87 19.24
N VAL A 101 -9.57 2.97 18.52
CA VAL A 101 -9.23 4.31 19.00
C VAL A 101 -10.56 5.03 19.16
N ASN A 102 -10.86 5.51 20.37
CA ASN A 102 -12.15 6.11 20.77
C ASN A 102 -13.24 5.13 21.26
N GLU A 103 -12.85 3.98 21.79
CA GLU A 103 -13.66 3.27 22.81
C GLU A 103 -13.25 3.72 24.21
#